data_AF-A0A831PIA3-F1
#
_entry.id   AF-A0A831PIA3-F1
#
_cell.length_a   1.000
_cell.length_b   1.000
_cell.length_c   1.000
_cell.angle_alpha   90.00
_cell.angle_beta   90.00
_cell.angle_gamma   90.00
#
_symmetry.space_group_name_H-M   'P 1'
#
loop_
_entity.id
_entity.type
_entity.pdbx_description
1 polymer ?
#
loop_
_entity_poly.entity_id
_entity_poly.type
_entity_poly.pdbx_seq_one_letter_code
_entity_poly.pdbx_strand_id
1 'polypeptide(L)'
;MEDIALYEEVIRLKNGEQPATLVTLIRSTGSTPRKAGAKMLVRSDGSIQGTIGGGRLEVEVIRKALEAVESGSPSTAEFDLTEDFGHACGGRLMFYLEPINPRPYLVIFGAGHVGRMLAQLAHQSGFYVTVVEENPQRPPLE
;
A
#
# COMPACT_ATOMS: atom_id res chain seq x y z
N MET A 1 1.96 13.99 14.27
CA MET A 1 2.31 14.86 13.13
C MET A 1 2.98 14.05 12.03
N GLU A 2 3.95 13.19 12.38
CA GLU A 2 4.61 12.26 11.44
C GLU A 2 3.63 11.31 10.73
N ASP A 3 2.70 10.69 11.48
CA ASP A 3 1.70 9.78 10.90
C ASP A 3 0.75 10.45 9.90
N ILE A 4 0.41 11.73 10.10
CA ILE A 4 -0.51 12.46 9.20
C ILE A 4 0.09 12.55 7.80
N ALA A 5 1.36 12.97 7.70
CA ALA A 5 2.06 13.07 6.42
C ALA A 5 2.20 11.71 5.72
N LEU A 6 2.34 10.64 6.50
CA LEU A 6 2.38 9.27 5.98
C LEU A 6 1.01 8.83 5.43
N TYR A 7 -0.08 9.13 6.12
CA TYR A 7 -1.44 8.84 5.63
C TYR A 7 -1.84 9.71 4.43
N GLU A 8 -1.42 10.97 4.38
CA GLU A 8 -1.58 11.82 3.18
C GLU A 8 -0.88 11.21 1.96
N GLU A 9 0.32 10.63 2.15
CA GLU A 9 1.04 9.93 1.10
C GLU A 9 0.30 8.66 0.65
N VAL A 10 -0.25 7.87 1.58
CA VAL A 10 -1.08 6.70 1.25
C VAL A 10 -2.28 7.11 0.38
N ILE A 11 -2.96 8.21 0.72
CA ILE A 11 -4.07 8.74 -0.08
C ILE A 11 -3.60 9.15 -1.48
N ARG A 12 -2.43 9.81 -1.57
CA ARG A 12 -1.84 10.22 -2.86
C ARG A 12 -1.57 9.01 -3.75
N LEU A 13 -0.90 7.99 -3.21
CA LEU A 13 -0.53 6.78 -3.94
C LEU A 13 -1.74 5.96 -4.39
N LYS A 14 -2.78 5.86 -3.55
CA LYS A 14 -4.04 5.19 -3.92
C LYS A 14 -4.73 5.83 -5.14
N ASN A 15 -4.52 7.13 -5.36
CA ASN A 15 -5.05 7.87 -6.51
C ASN A 15 -4.04 8.00 -7.67
N GLY A 16 -2.78 7.64 -7.45
CA GLY A 16 -1.74 7.64 -8.47
C GLY A 16 -1.56 6.26 -9.10
N GLU A 17 -0.46 6.10 -9.84
CA GLU A 17 -0.13 4.84 -10.50
C GLU A 17 0.96 4.04 -9.78
N GLN A 18 1.64 4.65 -8.79
CA GLN A 18 2.78 4.02 -8.12
C GLN A 18 2.31 3.14 -6.96
N PRO A 19 2.52 1.81 -7.01
CA PRO A 19 2.23 0.93 -5.89
C PRO A 19 3.19 1.14 -4.73
N ALA A 20 2.72 0.86 -3.52
CA ALA A 20 3.54 0.86 -2.32
C ALA A 20 3.02 -0.16 -1.31
N THR A 21 3.78 -0.39 -0.24
CA THR A 21 3.34 -1.17 0.92
C THR A 21 3.45 -0.31 2.16
N LEU A 22 2.35 -0.21 2.91
CA LEU A 22 2.36 0.32 4.26
C LEU A 22 2.79 -0.78 5.23
N VAL A 23 3.94 -0.59 5.85
CA VAL A 23 4.46 -1.45 6.89
C VAL A 23 4.01 -0.91 8.24
N THR A 24 3.41 -1.75 9.08
CA THR A 24 3.09 -1.40 10.47
C THR A 24 3.67 -2.45 11.42
N LEU A 25 4.46 -2.02 12.41
CA LEU A 25 4.85 -2.87 13.53
C LEU A 25 3.61 -3.14 14.39
N ILE A 26 3.04 -4.35 14.31
CA ILE A 26 1.81 -4.72 15.00
C ILE A 26 2.06 -5.41 16.34
N ARG A 27 3.26 -5.99 16.54
CA ARG A 27 3.65 -6.59 17.82
C ARG A 27 5.14 -6.44 18.06
N SER A 28 5.49 -6.05 19.29
CA SER A 28 6.87 -6.00 19.77
C SER A 28 6.95 -6.61 21.17
N THR A 29 7.83 -7.58 21.38
CA THR A 29 8.10 -8.21 22.69
C THR A 29 9.58 -8.14 23.01
N GLY A 30 9.95 -8.09 24.29
CA GLY A 30 11.34 -7.91 24.72
C GLY A 30 11.89 -6.51 24.43
N SER A 31 13.23 -6.40 24.40
CA SER A 31 13.91 -5.13 24.13
C SER A 31 14.04 -4.92 22.62
N THR A 32 13.26 -3.98 22.12
CA THR A 32 13.06 -3.69 20.70
C THR A 32 13.27 -2.20 20.43
N PRO A 33 13.85 -1.81 19.28
CA PRO A 33 14.21 -0.41 18.99
C PRO A 33 13.00 0.49 18.80
N ARG A 34 11.88 -0.07 18.33
CA ARG A 34 10.57 0.60 18.23
C ARG A 34 9.50 -0.26 18.87
N LYS A 35 8.39 0.38 19.25
CA LYS A 35 7.19 -0.25 19.80
C LYS A 35 6.11 -0.39 18.73
N ALA A 36 5.14 -1.25 19.00
CA ALA A 36 3.93 -1.38 18.19
C ALA A 36 3.34 -0.01 17.86
N GLY A 37 2.94 0.17 16.60
CA GLY A 37 2.47 1.44 16.05
C GLY A 37 3.47 2.13 15.13
N ALA A 38 4.77 1.79 15.16
CA ALA A 38 5.73 2.32 14.20
C ALA A 38 5.35 1.95 12.75
N LYS A 39 5.46 2.92 11.83
CA LYS A 39 5.05 2.79 10.43
C LYS A 39 6.16 3.23 9.48
N MET A 40 6.18 2.59 8.33
CA MET A 40 7.04 2.94 7.21
C MET A 40 6.29 2.62 5.92
N LEU A 41 6.36 3.53 4.96
CA LEU A 41 5.84 3.32 3.62
C LEU A 41 7.01 2.95 2.71
N VAL A 42 6.85 1.90 1.92
CA VAL A 42 7.86 1.42 0.97
C VAL A 42 7.25 1.44 -0.42
N ARG A 43 7.77 2.27 -1.32
CA ARG A 43 7.28 2.35 -2.71
C ARG A 43 7.90 1.23 -3.56
N SER A 44 7.29 0.95 -4.71
CA SER A 44 7.77 -0.07 -5.65
C SER A 44 9.20 0.16 -6.17
N ASP A 45 9.70 1.41 -6.13
CA ASP A 45 11.07 1.79 -6.48
C ASP A 45 12.08 1.62 -5.32
N GLY A 46 11.61 1.14 -4.17
CA GLY A 46 12.41 0.98 -2.95
C GLY A 46 12.58 2.24 -2.11
N SER A 47 12.08 3.40 -2.56
CA SER A 47 12.09 4.61 -1.74
C SER A 47 11.14 4.48 -0.54
N ILE A 48 11.52 5.09 0.58
CA ILE A 48 10.78 4.98 1.84
C ILE A 48 10.31 6.34 2.38
N GLN A 49 9.27 6.29 3.21
CA GLN A 49 8.85 7.40 4.06
C GLN A 49 8.54 6.87 5.46
N GLY A 50 9.10 7.50 6.49
CA GLY A 50 9.08 6.97 7.86
C GLY A 50 10.16 5.89 8.08
N THR A 51 10.18 5.30 9.27
CA THR A 51 11.15 4.27 9.67
C THR A 51 10.55 3.39 10.76
N ILE A 52 10.93 2.11 10.75
CA ILE A 52 10.55 1.14 11.79
C ILE A 52 11.69 0.81 12.77
N GLY A 53 12.82 1.51 12.67
CA GLY A 53 13.95 1.35 13.60
C GLY A 53 15.33 1.27 12.94
N GLY A 54 15.42 1.26 11.61
CA GLY A 54 16.69 1.24 10.88
C GLY A 54 17.46 -0.09 10.95
N GLY A 55 18.69 -0.06 10.44
CA GLY A 55 19.61 -1.20 10.48
C GLY A 55 19.23 -2.35 9.55
N ARG A 56 19.78 -3.55 9.83
CA ARG A 56 19.55 -4.75 9.00
C ARG A 56 18.09 -5.20 8.98
N LEU A 57 17.38 -5.03 10.09
CA LEU A 57 15.95 -5.32 10.18
C LEU A 57 15.14 -4.52 9.14
N GLU A 58 15.41 -3.22 9.01
CA GLU A 58 14.69 -2.36 8.08
C GLU A 58 14.93 -2.79 6.63
N VAL A 59 16.15 -3.21 6.29
CA VAL A 59 16.47 -3.75 4.95
C VAL A 59 15.66 -5.01 4.64
N GLU A 60 15.58 -5.96 5.57
CA GLU A 60 14.78 -7.19 5.38
C GLU A 60 13.28 -6.90 5.30
N VAL A 61 12.79 -5.96 6.10
CA VAL A 61 11.39 -5.55 6.04
C VAL A 61 11.07 -4.82 4.74
N ILE A 62 11.97 -3.98 4.22
CA ILE A 62 11.83 -3.37 2.88
C ILE A 62 11.75 -4.45 1.81
N ARG A 63 12.62 -5.46 1.87
CA ARG A 63 12.59 -6.60 0.93
C ARG A 63 11.24 -7.31 0.95
N LYS A 64 10.71 -7.61 2.15
CA LYS A 64 9.38 -8.19 2.33
C LYS A 64 8.25 -7.28 1.87
N ALA A 65 8.39 -5.97 2.05
CA ALA A 65 7.42 -4.99 1.58
C ALA A 65 7.36 -4.93 0.05
N LEU A 66 8.50 -5.07 -0.64
CA LEU A 66 8.57 -5.16 -2.10
C LEU A 66 7.92 -6.45 -2.64
N GLU A 67 8.12 -7.60 -1.96
CA GLU A 67 7.40 -8.84 -2.28
C GLU A 67 5.88 -8.65 -2.13
N ALA A 68 5.44 -7.94 -1.08
CA ALA A 68 4.02 -7.63 -0.87
C ALA A 68 3.46 -6.71 -1.96
N VAL A 69 4.23 -5.72 -2.43
CA VAL A 69 3.85 -4.88 -3.58
C VAL A 69 3.63 -5.74 -4.82
N GLU A 70 4.57 -6.62 -5.15
CA GLU A 70 4.50 -7.46 -6.35
C GLU A 70 3.33 -8.44 -6.32
N SER A 71 3.07 -9.06 -5.16
CA SER A 71 1.93 -9.97 -4.99
C SER A 71 0.57 -9.27 -4.93
N GLY A 72 0.56 -7.96 -4.66
CA GLY A 72 -0.65 -7.18 -4.41
C GLY A 72 -1.47 -7.66 -3.20
N SER A 73 -0.94 -8.57 -2.38
CA SER A 73 -1.65 -9.25 -1.31
C SER A 73 -1.02 -8.94 0.06
N PRO A 74 -1.85 -8.68 1.10
CA PRO A 74 -1.33 -8.41 2.43
C PRO A 74 -0.65 -9.64 3.04
N SER A 75 0.38 -9.40 3.83
CA SER A 75 1.12 -10.46 4.53
C SER A 75 1.68 -9.99 5.87
N THR A 76 2.25 -10.92 6.63
CA THR A 76 2.94 -10.63 7.89
C THR A 76 4.38 -11.10 7.82
N ALA A 77 5.29 -10.35 8.44
CA ALA A 77 6.70 -10.72 8.59
C ALA A 77 7.09 -10.72 10.06
N GLU A 78 7.64 -11.83 10.55
CA GLU A 78 8.14 -11.99 11.91
C GLU A 78 9.66 -12.07 11.92
N PHE A 79 10.27 -11.46 12.94
CA PHE A 79 11.72 -11.44 13.14
C PHE A 79 12.07 -11.61 14.62
N ASP A 80 13.08 -12.42 14.89
CA ASP A 80 13.71 -12.57 16.20
C ASP A 80 15.09 -11.87 16.18
N LEU A 81 15.22 -10.81 16.98
CA LEU A 81 16.42 -9.95 16.95
C LEU A 81 17.70 -10.68 17.36
N THR A 82 17.59 -11.76 18.14
CA THR A 82 18.75 -12.52 18.57
C THR A 82 19.15 -13.55 17.53
N GLU A 83 18.21 -14.32 17.00
CA GLU A 83 18.50 -15.37 16.02
C GLU A 83 18.83 -14.79 14.64
N ASP A 84 18.07 -13.80 14.17
CA ASP A 84 18.20 -13.28 12.80
C ASP A 84 19.33 -12.26 12.64
N PHE A 85 19.66 -11.54 13.72
CA PHE A 85 20.57 -10.39 13.66
C PHE A 85 21.69 -10.41 14.70
N GLY A 86 21.72 -11.39 15.60
CA GLY A 86 22.75 -11.49 16.65
C GLY A 86 22.70 -10.35 17.67
N HIS A 87 21.57 -9.63 17.78
CA HIS A 87 21.42 -8.59 18.79
C HIS A 87 21.21 -9.22 20.17
N ALA A 88 21.99 -8.76 21.15
CA ALA A 88 21.97 -9.25 22.53
C ALA A 88 20.66 -8.95 23.30
N CYS A 89 19.74 -8.19 22.69
CA CYS A 89 18.60 -7.58 23.37
C CYS A 89 17.32 -8.46 23.41
N GLY A 90 17.28 -9.63 22.76
CA GLY A 90 16.22 -10.64 22.98
C GLY A 90 14.80 -10.15 22.67
N GLY A 91 14.59 -9.54 21.50
CA GLY A 91 13.29 -8.98 21.10
C GLY A 91 12.68 -9.67 19.89
N ARG A 92 11.36 -9.85 19.86
CA ARG A 92 10.63 -10.37 18.71
C ARG A 92 9.65 -9.33 18.16
N LEU A 93 9.62 -9.20 16.84
CA LEU A 93 8.85 -8.20 16.12
C LEU A 93 7.95 -8.86 15.08
N MET A 94 6.75 -8.33 14.90
CA MET A 94 5.82 -8.75 13.85
C MET A 94 5.31 -7.51 13.11
N PHE A 95 5.47 -7.52 11.80
CA PHE A 95 5.04 -6.47 10.90
C PHE A 95 3.85 -6.94 10.07
N TYR A 96 2.86 -6.05 9.92
CA TYR A 96 1.83 -6.18 8.90
C TYR A 96 2.25 -5.40 7.67
N LEU A 97 2.19 -6.06 6.51
CA LEU A 97 2.55 -5.53 5.20
C LEU A 97 1.26 -5.37 4.41
N GLU A 98 0.84 -4.14 4.20
CA GLU A 98 -0.41 -3.79 3.54
C GLU A 98 -0.12 -3.10 2.18
N PRO A 99 -0.25 -3.82 1.05
CA PRO A 99 -0.11 -3.22 -0.27
C PRO A 99 -1.17 -2.15 -0.53
N ILE A 100 -0.70 -0.97 -0.89
CA ILE A 100 -1.49 0.15 -1.38
C ILE A 100 -1.49 0.06 -2.90
N ASN A 101 -2.47 -0.66 -3.43
CA ASN A 101 -2.68 -0.77 -4.87
C ASN A 101 -3.41 0.47 -5.40
N PRO A 102 -3.04 0.95 -6.60
CA PRO A 102 -3.82 1.98 -7.27
C PRO A 102 -5.23 1.47 -7.56
N ARG A 103 -6.17 2.40 -7.77
CA ARG A 103 -7.54 2.04 -8.15
C ARG A 103 -7.53 1.16 -9.40
N PRO A 104 -8.29 0.05 -9.43
CA PRO A 104 -8.38 -0.77 -10.63
C PRO A 104 -8.97 0.05 -11.78
N TYR A 105 -8.37 -0.06 -12.96
CA TYR A 105 -8.86 0.57 -14.18
C TYR A 105 -10.03 -0.24 -14.75
N LEU A 106 -11.14 0.43 -15.07
CA LEU A 106 -12.26 -0.12 -15.81
C LEU A 106 -12.49 0.71 -17.08
N VAL A 107 -12.32 0.07 -18.24
CA VAL A 107 -12.64 0.68 -19.53
C VAL A 107 -13.97 0.13 -20.04
N ILE A 108 -14.94 1.02 -20.24
CA ILE A 108 -16.29 0.67 -20.72
C ILE A 108 -16.41 1.16 -22.16
N PHE A 109 -16.71 0.25 -23.09
CA PHE A 109 -17.01 0.60 -24.47
C PHE A 109 -18.53 0.76 -24.64
N GLY A 110 -18.96 1.99 -24.93
CA GLY A 110 -20.35 2.39 -25.09
C GLY A 110 -20.88 3.21 -23.91
N ALA A 111 -21.37 4.42 -24.20
CA ALA A 111 -21.97 5.34 -23.22
C ALA A 111 -23.52 5.35 -23.29
N GLY A 112 -24.11 4.24 -23.73
CA GLY A 112 -25.56 4.01 -23.70
C GLY A 112 -26.10 3.80 -22.27
N HIS A 113 -27.41 3.59 -22.13
CA HIS A 113 -28.08 3.53 -20.82
C HIS A 113 -27.39 2.59 -19.80
N VAL A 114 -27.01 1.39 -20.23
CA VAL A 114 -26.29 0.42 -19.37
C VAL A 114 -24.87 0.90 -19.05
N GLY A 115 -24.12 1.38 -20.06
CA GLY A 115 -22.74 1.85 -19.88
C GLY A 115 -22.63 3.01 -18.89
N ARG A 116 -23.59 3.95 -18.91
CA ARG A 116 -23.64 5.07 -17.95
C ARG A 116 -23.87 4.61 -16.51
N MET A 117 -24.85 3.73 -16.30
CA MET A 117 -25.15 3.21 -14.97
C MET A 117 -23.99 2.37 -14.43
N LEU A 118 -23.36 1.56 -15.29
CA LEU A 118 -22.18 0.80 -14.93
C LEU A 118 -21.01 1.72 -14.56
N ALA A 119 -20.78 2.78 -15.32
CA ALA A 119 -19.72 3.75 -15.05
C ALA A 119 -19.91 4.41 -13.67
N GLN A 120 -21.13 4.85 -13.35
CA GLN A 120 -21.43 5.46 -12.05
C GLN A 120 -21.21 4.50 -10.89
N LEU A 121 -21.74 3.28 -10.99
CA LEU A 121 -21.57 2.24 -9.96
C LEU A 121 -20.11 1.84 -9.79
N ALA A 122 -19.37 1.68 -10.88
CA ALA A 122 -17.95 1.35 -10.84
C ALA A 122 -17.12 2.48 -10.20
N HIS A 123 -17.40 3.75 -10.53
CA HIS A 123 -16.72 4.89 -9.93
C HIS A 123 -16.94 4.93 -8.41
N GLN A 124 -18.19 4.75 -7.96
CA GLN A 124 -18.54 4.67 -6.54
C GLN A 124 -17.92 3.45 -5.84
N SER A 125 -17.67 2.38 -6.59
CA SER A 125 -16.99 1.17 -6.10
C SER A 125 -15.47 1.29 -6.06
N GLY A 126 -14.91 2.45 -6.41
CA GLY A 126 -13.49 2.74 -6.31
C GLY A 126 -12.66 2.42 -7.55
N PHE A 127 -13.28 2.16 -8.70
CA PHE A 127 -12.57 2.02 -9.97
C PHE A 127 -12.17 3.38 -10.54
N TYR A 128 -11.04 3.40 -11.25
CA TYR A 128 -10.75 4.47 -12.21
C TYR A 128 -11.46 4.13 -13.52
N VAL A 129 -12.51 4.88 -13.87
CA VAL A 129 -13.41 4.53 -14.98
C VAL A 129 -13.12 5.41 -16.19
N THR A 130 -12.87 4.77 -17.33
CA THR A 130 -12.81 5.42 -18.64
C THR A 130 -13.94 4.89 -19.50
N VAL A 131 -14.74 5.77 -20.10
CA VAL A 131 -15.79 5.36 -21.04
C VAL A 131 -15.43 5.82 -22.44
N VAL A 132 -15.42 4.88 -23.38
CA VAL A 132 -15.13 5.10 -24.79
C VAL A 132 -16.45 5.07 -25.55
N GLU A 133 -16.72 6.11 -26.33
CA GLU A 133 -17.93 6.25 -27.13
C GLU A 133 -17.55 6.75 -28.53
N GLU A 134 -17.97 6.02 -29.55
CA GLU A 134 -17.67 6.35 -30.94
C GLU A 134 -18.70 7.29 -31.56
N ASN A 135 -19.93 7.31 -31.03
CA ASN A 135 -20.99 8.17 -31.52
C ASN A 135 -20.79 9.60 -30.99
N PRO A 136 -20.39 10.57 -31.85
CA PRO A 136 -20.11 11.93 -31.41
C PRO A 136 -21.37 12.68 -30.96
N GLN A 137 -22.57 12.17 -31.26
CA GLN A 137 -23.83 12.77 -30.81
C GLN A 137 -24.20 12.36 -29.37
N ARG A 138 -23.51 11.38 -28.78
CA ARG A 138 -23.78 10.95 -27.41
C ARG A 138 -23.16 11.94 -26.42
N PRO A 139 -23.93 12.49 -25.46
CA PRO A 139 -23.38 13.47 -24.54
C PRO A 139 -22.33 12.82 -23.59
N PRO A 140 -21.39 13.62 -23.03
CA PRO A 140 -20.48 13.15 -22.00
C PRO A 140 -21.22 12.60 -20.76
N LEU A 141 -20.46 11.89 -19.92
CA LEU A 141 -20.92 11.52 -18.58
C LEU A 141 -20.76 12.74 -17.65
N GLU A 142 -21.76 12.98 -16.80
CA GLU A 142 -21.72 13.95 -15.69
C GLU A 142 -21.20 13.28 -14.42
#